data_AF-A0A4R0N216-F1
#
_entry.id   AF-A0A4R0N216-F1
#
_cell.length_a   1.000
_cell.length_b   1.000
_cell.length_c   1.000
_cell.angle_alpha   90.00
_cell.angle_beta   90.00
_cell.angle_gamma   90.00
#
_symmetry.space_group_name_H-M   'P 1'
#
loop_
_entity.id
_entity.type
_entity.pdbx_description
1 polymer ?
#
loop_
_entity_poly.entity_id
_entity_poly.type
_entity_poly.pdbx_seq_one_letter_code
_entity_poly.pdbx_strand_id
1 'polypeptide(L)'
;MKSKFLFPTWCAIVGYLLAIPGFILGYLYTINKYEIPGFGFKMRERNDLFQPSFENFTNELAIFLVVGGLILIAFSRNKEEDELSAKLRLNSLYWSIMIYYVLYIIGLLFSITIGEIPFIGEHASELNLFTPLVIFIIRYNYLMHVNKESYLMSQPKFLPNSPYRKIGIFLSLISLVVFILVTVIKTKDLSDTFSSSAYLGLVIGFMLWTFSRNRIEDEMVMQQRLENLQLAVYFNYSVLLLATILFYSLNFLLVLLFAQISLLLFFIIRMEFIKYKNNKLLNTFEGGMSYEK
;
A
#
# COMPACT_ATOMS: atom_id res chain seq x y z
N MET A 1 12.73 18.44 12.02
CA MET A 1 11.64 18.81 11.08
C MET A 1 10.29 18.42 11.68
N LYS A 2 9.31 19.33 11.71
CA LYS A 2 7.96 19.05 12.24
C LYS A 2 7.18 18.09 11.34
N SER A 3 6.39 17.19 11.94
CA SER A 3 5.50 16.28 11.20
C SER A 3 4.45 17.07 10.40
N LYS A 4 4.39 16.85 9.08
CA LYS A 4 3.49 17.62 8.19
C LYS A 4 2.12 16.98 7.94
N PHE A 5 1.95 15.69 8.25
CA PHE A 5 0.75 14.93 7.89
C PHE A 5 0.31 13.98 9.02
N LEU A 6 -0.21 14.51 10.13
CA LEU A 6 -0.76 13.70 11.22
C LEU A 6 -2.15 14.19 11.61
N PHE A 7 -3.00 13.26 12.02
CA PHE A 7 -4.29 13.55 12.60
C PHE A 7 -4.17 14.00 14.06
N PRO A 8 -5.15 14.76 14.58
CA PRO A 8 -5.23 15.08 16.01
C PRO A 8 -5.22 13.83 16.90
N THR A 9 -4.79 13.98 18.17
CA THR A 9 -4.68 12.87 19.12
C THR A 9 -6.00 12.14 19.38
N TRP A 10 -7.14 12.83 19.33
CA TRP A 10 -8.46 12.21 19.52
C TRP A 10 -8.82 11.22 18.40
N CYS A 11 -8.24 11.36 17.21
CA CYS A 11 -8.46 10.43 16.10
C CYS A 11 -7.95 9.02 16.44
N ALA A 12 -6.94 8.87 17.30
CA ALA A 12 -6.48 7.56 17.76
C ALA A 12 -7.62 6.80 18.47
N ILE A 13 -8.35 7.49 19.35
CA ILE A 13 -9.45 6.93 20.13
C ILE A 13 -10.59 6.50 19.21
N VAL A 14 -10.97 7.36 18.27
CA VAL A 14 -11.96 7.02 17.23
C VAL A 14 -11.47 5.84 16.40
N GLY A 15 -10.19 5.81 16.07
CA GLY A 15 -9.58 4.72 15.33
C GLY A 15 -9.71 3.37 16.03
N TYR A 16 -9.46 3.29 17.34
CA TYR A 16 -9.69 2.07 18.12
C TYR A 16 -11.17 1.70 18.19
N LEU A 17 -12.05 2.69 18.36
CA LEU A 17 -13.50 2.49 18.38
C LEU A 17 -14.05 1.95 17.04
N LEU A 18 -13.39 2.25 15.92
CA LEU A 18 -13.74 1.71 14.60
C LEU A 18 -13.07 0.36 14.33
N ALA A 19 -11.76 0.25 14.56
CA ALA A 19 -10.98 -0.93 14.20
C ALA A 19 -11.39 -2.16 15.01
N ILE A 20 -11.66 -2.04 16.31
CA ILE A 20 -12.01 -3.19 17.16
C ILE A 20 -13.34 -3.83 16.73
N PRO A 21 -14.47 -3.08 16.64
CA PRO A 21 -15.71 -3.63 16.10
C PRO A 21 -15.57 -4.09 14.64
N GLY A 22 -14.77 -3.38 13.83
CA GLY A 22 -14.48 -3.79 12.46
C GLY A 22 -13.83 -5.18 12.38
N PHE A 23 -12.81 -5.45 13.21
CA PHE A 23 -12.18 -6.76 13.28
C PHE A 23 -13.12 -7.85 13.79
N ILE A 24 -13.96 -7.54 14.78
CA ILE A 24 -14.97 -8.47 15.28
C ILE A 24 -15.98 -8.80 14.16
N LEU A 25 -16.47 -7.78 13.46
CA LEU A 25 -17.42 -7.96 12.36
C LEU A 25 -16.79 -8.73 11.19
N GLY A 26 -15.55 -8.40 10.82
CA GLY A 26 -14.81 -9.12 9.79
C GLY A 26 -14.60 -10.59 10.16
N TYR A 27 -14.22 -10.89 11.41
CA TYR A 27 -14.11 -12.26 11.89
C TYR A 27 -15.45 -13.02 11.80
N LEU A 28 -16.54 -12.41 12.25
CA LEU A 28 -17.88 -13.02 12.18
C LEU A 28 -18.33 -13.25 10.72
N TYR A 29 -18.08 -12.31 9.83
CA TYR A 29 -18.39 -12.43 8.41
C TYR A 29 -17.58 -13.56 7.77
N THR A 30 -16.26 -13.55 7.93
CA THR A 30 -15.35 -14.49 7.28
C THR A 30 -15.50 -15.92 7.81
N ILE A 31 -15.58 -16.11 9.14
CA ILE A 31 -15.58 -17.46 9.74
C ILE A 31 -17.00 -18.00 9.88
N ASN A 32 -17.92 -17.17 10.39
CA ASN A 32 -19.27 -17.62 10.72
C ASN A 32 -20.26 -17.36 9.59
N LYS A 33 -19.82 -16.79 8.46
CA LYS A 33 -20.68 -16.36 7.34
C LYS A 33 -21.82 -15.46 7.81
N TYR A 34 -21.53 -14.65 8.83
CA TYR A 34 -22.51 -13.77 9.43
C TYR A 34 -22.74 -12.56 8.53
N GLU A 35 -23.99 -12.36 8.17
CA GLU A 35 -24.47 -11.18 7.46
C GLU A 35 -25.41 -10.39 8.35
N ILE A 36 -25.24 -9.07 8.43
CA ILE A 36 -26.16 -8.22 9.19
C ILE A 36 -27.54 -8.29 8.53
N PRO A 37 -28.59 -8.75 9.26
CA PRO A 37 -29.93 -8.87 8.71
C PRO A 37 -30.46 -7.52 8.24
N GLY A 38 -30.96 -7.46 7.00
CA GLY A 38 -31.49 -6.23 6.40
C GLY A 38 -30.43 -5.21 5.97
N PHE A 39 -29.13 -5.52 6.10
CA PHE A 39 -28.03 -4.67 5.63
C PHE A 39 -27.60 -5.02 4.19
N GLY A 40 -28.60 -5.19 3.34
CA GLY A 40 -28.39 -5.43 1.92
C GLY A 40 -29.37 -4.61 1.09
N PHE A 41 -28.97 -4.30 -0.13
CA PHE A 41 -29.75 -3.50 -1.06
C PHE A 41 -29.90 -4.23 -2.39
N LYS A 42 -31.03 -4.01 -3.07
CA LYS A 42 -31.21 -4.49 -4.44
C LYS A 42 -30.38 -3.62 -5.38
N MET A 43 -29.22 -4.12 -5.76
CA MET A 43 -28.26 -3.44 -6.63
C MET A 43 -28.52 -3.69 -8.11
N ARG A 44 -29.34 -4.69 -8.46
CA ARG A 44 -29.64 -5.05 -9.85
C ARG A 44 -31.07 -5.50 -10.05
N GLU A 45 -31.60 -5.34 -11.26
CA GLU A 45 -32.96 -5.77 -11.58
C GLU A 45 -33.11 -7.30 -11.61
N ARG A 46 -32.07 -7.99 -12.09
CA ARG A 46 -32.03 -9.46 -12.25
C ARG A 46 -30.75 -10.03 -11.66
N ASN A 47 -30.83 -11.29 -11.25
CA ASN A 47 -29.64 -12.08 -10.92
C ASN A 47 -28.89 -12.36 -12.22
N ASP A 48 -27.59 -12.13 -12.20
CA ASP A 48 -26.65 -12.61 -13.21
C ASP A 48 -26.00 -13.91 -12.72
N LEU A 49 -25.38 -14.69 -13.61
CA LEU A 49 -24.74 -15.98 -13.29
C LEU A 49 -23.69 -15.88 -12.16
N PHE A 50 -23.09 -14.70 -12.00
CA PHE A 50 -22.01 -14.46 -11.04
C PHE A 50 -22.32 -13.32 -10.06
N GLN A 51 -23.49 -12.67 -10.16
CA GLN A 51 -23.82 -11.50 -9.35
C GLN A 51 -25.30 -11.51 -8.95
N PRO A 52 -25.63 -11.73 -7.67
CA PRO A 52 -27.00 -11.67 -7.19
C PRO A 52 -27.56 -10.25 -7.29
N SER A 53 -28.88 -10.13 -7.43
CA SER A 53 -29.58 -8.85 -7.48
C SER A 53 -29.61 -8.12 -6.14
N PHE A 54 -29.56 -8.88 -5.05
CA PHE A 54 -29.48 -8.40 -3.67
C PHE A 54 -28.08 -8.72 -3.14
N GLU A 55 -27.38 -7.68 -2.70
CA GLU A 55 -26.01 -7.78 -2.17
C GLU A 55 -26.00 -7.26 -0.73
N ASN A 56 -25.28 -7.97 0.14
CA ASN A 56 -25.11 -7.60 1.54
C ASN A 56 -23.78 -6.83 1.73
N PHE A 57 -23.82 -5.70 2.42
CA PHE A 57 -22.66 -4.80 2.56
C PHE A 57 -21.85 -5.05 3.84
N THR A 58 -22.10 -6.16 4.53
CA THR A 58 -21.44 -6.47 5.81
C THR A 58 -19.92 -6.53 5.66
N ASN A 59 -19.41 -7.08 4.55
CA ASN A 59 -17.97 -7.15 4.31
C ASN A 59 -17.37 -5.76 4.06
N GLU A 60 -18.00 -4.95 3.20
CA GLU A 60 -17.58 -3.59 2.88
C GLU A 60 -17.57 -2.72 4.13
N LEU A 61 -18.58 -2.86 4.99
CA LEU A 61 -18.62 -2.19 6.29
C LEU A 61 -17.46 -2.64 7.18
N ALA A 62 -17.20 -3.95 7.28
CA ALA A 62 -16.07 -4.46 8.07
C ALA A 62 -14.73 -3.91 7.56
N ILE A 63 -14.49 -3.94 6.24
CA ILE A 63 -13.29 -3.39 5.61
C ILE A 63 -13.16 -1.89 5.89
N PHE A 64 -14.25 -1.13 5.72
CA PHE A 64 -14.25 0.32 5.97
C PHE A 64 -13.90 0.64 7.44
N LEU A 65 -14.49 -0.08 8.39
CA LEU A 65 -14.23 0.08 9.82
C LEU A 65 -12.78 -0.29 10.19
N VAL A 66 -12.27 -1.42 9.69
CA VAL A 66 -10.90 -1.89 9.95
C VAL A 66 -9.88 -0.94 9.33
N VAL A 67 -9.96 -0.69 8.03
CA VAL A 67 -8.99 0.13 7.30
C VAL A 67 -9.05 1.58 7.77
N GLY A 68 -10.26 2.15 7.88
CA GLY A 68 -10.47 3.51 8.38
C GLY A 68 -9.97 3.67 9.81
N GLY A 69 -10.30 2.72 10.69
CA GLY A 69 -9.84 2.71 12.07
C GLY A 69 -8.31 2.63 12.19
N LEU A 70 -7.68 1.73 11.44
CA LEU A 70 -6.23 1.56 11.45
C LEU A 70 -5.48 2.78 10.89
N ILE A 71 -6.00 3.44 9.85
CA ILE A 71 -5.39 4.69 9.33
C ILE A 71 -5.41 5.78 10.41
N LEU A 72 -6.55 5.93 11.11
CA LEU A 72 -6.67 6.90 12.19
C LEU A 72 -5.72 6.59 13.35
N ILE A 73 -5.58 5.31 13.73
CA ILE A 73 -4.60 4.88 14.74
C ILE A 73 -3.17 5.19 14.26
N ALA A 74 -2.81 4.68 13.08
CA ALA A 74 -1.49 4.77 12.46
C ALA A 74 -0.96 6.21 12.38
N PHE A 75 -1.81 7.13 11.97
CA PHE A 75 -1.40 8.50 11.63
C PHE A 75 -1.89 9.54 12.63
N SER A 76 -2.38 9.12 13.79
CA SER A 76 -2.65 10.03 14.91
C SER A 76 -1.36 10.55 15.56
N ARG A 77 -1.43 11.80 16.02
CA ARG A 77 -0.35 12.47 16.74
C ARG A 77 -0.33 12.04 18.21
N ASN A 78 0.86 11.78 18.74
CA ASN A 78 1.03 11.57 20.19
C ASN A 78 0.94 12.91 20.95
N LYS A 79 0.61 12.84 22.26
CA LYS A 79 0.48 14.05 23.12
C LYS A 79 1.75 14.90 23.08
N GLU A 80 2.90 14.25 23.07
CA GLU A 80 4.20 14.86 22.82
C GLU A 80 4.72 14.32 21.49
N GLU A 81 4.88 15.20 20.51
CA GLU A 81 5.40 14.85 19.19
C GLU A 81 6.65 15.68 18.95
N ASP A 82 7.80 15.01 19.04
CA ASP A 82 9.12 15.56 18.80
C ASP A 82 9.67 15.11 17.44
N GLU A 83 10.91 15.50 17.14
CA GLU A 83 11.55 15.12 15.87
C GLU A 83 11.86 13.62 15.79
N LEU A 84 12.14 12.99 16.93
CA LEU A 84 12.43 11.56 17.03
C LEU A 84 11.19 10.76 16.64
N SER A 85 10.02 11.09 17.19
CA SER A 85 8.74 10.45 16.86
C SER A 85 8.42 10.56 15.37
N ALA A 86 8.63 11.73 14.77
CA ALA A 86 8.41 11.92 13.34
C ALA A 86 9.32 11.04 12.49
N LYS A 87 10.63 10.97 12.82
CA LYS A 87 11.60 10.08 12.14
C LYS A 87 11.27 8.61 12.35
N LEU A 88 10.90 8.21 13.56
CA LEU A 88 10.51 6.85 13.92
C LEU A 88 9.31 6.39 13.10
N ARG A 89 8.32 7.27 12.93
CA ARG A 89 7.11 6.99 12.16
C ARG A 89 7.45 6.73 10.69
N LEU A 90 8.20 7.63 10.06
CA LEU A 90 8.62 7.48 8.67
C LEU A 90 9.46 6.21 8.44
N ASN A 91 10.40 5.92 9.35
CA ASN A 91 11.21 4.71 9.30
C ASN A 91 10.35 3.44 9.49
N SER A 92 9.45 3.45 10.47
CA SER A 92 8.54 2.32 10.72
C SER A 92 7.63 2.04 9.52
N LEU A 93 7.13 3.09 8.87
CA LEU A 93 6.29 2.96 7.69
C LEU A 93 7.06 2.34 6.52
N TYR A 94 8.28 2.82 6.29
CA TYR A 94 9.18 2.24 5.28
C TYR A 94 9.37 0.73 5.47
N TRP A 95 9.75 0.31 6.68
CA TRP A 95 9.94 -1.11 6.98
C TRP A 95 8.65 -1.89 6.88
N SER A 96 7.52 -1.30 7.27
CA SER A 96 6.22 -1.95 7.16
C SER A 96 5.87 -2.28 5.72
N ILE A 97 5.96 -1.29 4.82
CA ILE A 97 5.69 -1.50 3.40
C ILE A 97 6.68 -2.49 2.80
N MET A 98 7.97 -2.41 3.16
CA MET A 98 8.98 -3.32 2.66
C MET A 98 8.71 -4.77 3.09
N ILE A 99 8.47 -5.00 4.38
CA ILE A 99 8.17 -6.34 4.93
C ILE A 99 6.88 -6.88 4.33
N TYR A 100 5.85 -6.04 4.25
CA TYR A 100 4.58 -6.40 3.63
C TYR A 100 4.76 -6.92 2.19
N TYR A 101 5.46 -6.17 1.33
CA TYR A 101 5.65 -6.61 -0.05
C TYR A 101 6.54 -7.85 -0.17
N VAL A 102 7.53 -8.04 0.72
CA VAL A 102 8.28 -9.30 0.79
C VAL A 102 7.36 -10.47 1.10
N LEU A 103 6.52 -10.35 2.14
CA LEU A 103 5.57 -11.39 2.52
C LEU A 103 4.53 -11.64 1.42
N TYR A 104 4.05 -10.58 0.78
CA TYR A 104 3.10 -10.66 -0.33
C TYR A 104 3.69 -11.41 -1.54
N ILE A 105 4.93 -11.08 -1.94
CA ILE A 105 5.63 -11.78 -3.03
C ILE A 105 5.85 -13.26 -2.67
N ILE A 106 6.26 -13.56 -1.44
CA ILE A 106 6.40 -14.95 -0.97
C ILE A 106 5.06 -15.68 -1.06
N GLY A 107 3.97 -15.04 -0.64
CA GLY A 107 2.62 -15.59 -0.74
C GLY A 107 2.20 -15.87 -2.19
N LEU A 108 2.46 -14.95 -3.12
CA LEU A 108 2.18 -15.14 -4.54
C LEU A 108 3.03 -16.28 -5.14
N LEU A 109 4.33 -16.35 -4.82
CA LEU A 109 5.21 -17.43 -5.27
C LEU A 109 4.71 -18.79 -4.77
N PHE A 110 4.31 -18.86 -3.51
CA PHE A 110 3.75 -20.07 -2.92
C PHE A 110 2.47 -20.49 -3.65
N SER A 111 1.55 -19.54 -3.86
CA SER A 111 0.28 -19.79 -4.58
C SER A 111 0.48 -20.33 -5.99
N ILE A 112 1.49 -19.82 -6.72
CA ILE A 112 1.80 -20.27 -8.08
C ILE A 112 2.47 -21.66 -8.11
N THR A 113 3.28 -21.99 -7.10
CA THR A 113 4.13 -23.19 -7.12
C THR A 113 3.49 -24.41 -6.45
N ILE A 114 2.85 -24.20 -5.29
CA ILE A 114 2.30 -25.26 -4.44
C ILE A 114 0.76 -25.29 -4.52
N GLY A 115 0.16 -24.20 -5.00
CA GLY A 115 -1.29 -23.99 -5.01
C GLY A 115 -1.77 -23.18 -3.81
N GLU A 116 -3.07 -22.88 -3.78
CA GLU A 116 -3.67 -22.10 -2.71
C GLU A 116 -3.75 -22.92 -1.41
N ILE A 117 -3.24 -22.36 -0.31
CA ILE A 117 -3.46 -22.93 1.01
C ILE A 117 -4.92 -22.65 1.37
N PRO A 118 -5.73 -23.67 1.72
CA PRO A 118 -7.09 -23.45 2.22
C PRO A 118 -7.08 -22.44 3.36
N PHE A 119 -8.11 -21.60 3.47
CA PHE A 119 -8.21 -20.47 4.41
C PHE A 119 -7.35 -19.25 4.08
N ILE A 120 -6.03 -19.40 3.90
CA ILE A 120 -5.16 -18.24 3.59
C ILE A 120 -5.43 -17.74 2.18
N GLY A 121 -5.56 -18.63 1.19
CA GLY A 121 -5.81 -18.26 -0.20
C GLY A 121 -7.15 -17.55 -0.38
N GLU A 122 -8.21 -18.10 0.22
CA GLU A 122 -9.58 -17.57 0.09
C GLU A 122 -9.71 -16.13 0.64
N HIS A 123 -8.94 -15.78 1.68
CA HIS A 123 -9.02 -14.48 2.35
C HIS A 123 -7.78 -13.59 2.14
N ALA A 124 -6.80 -14.02 1.34
CA ALA A 124 -5.53 -13.32 1.16
C ALA A 124 -5.75 -11.85 0.73
N SER A 125 -6.65 -11.63 -0.23
CA SER A 125 -6.97 -10.30 -0.76
C SER A 125 -7.48 -9.32 0.31
N GLU A 126 -8.23 -9.82 1.29
CA GLU A 126 -8.81 -9.03 2.38
C GLU A 126 -7.75 -8.72 3.45
N LEU A 127 -6.95 -9.73 3.82
CA LEU A 127 -5.83 -9.58 4.76
C LEU A 127 -4.79 -8.57 4.27
N ASN A 128 -4.55 -8.54 2.96
CA ASN A 128 -3.62 -7.62 2.30
C ASN A 128 -3.97 -6.14 2.51
N LEU A 129 -5.23 -5.82 2.80
CA LEU A 129 -5.66 -4.42 2.97
C LEU A 129 -5.09 -3.81 4.24
N PHE A 130 -5.12 -4.53 5.35
CA PHE A 130 -4.75 -3.97 6.65
C PHE A 130 -3.36 -4.43 7.14
N THR A 131 -2.79 -5.49 6.57
CA THR A 131 -1.46 -6.00 6.97
C THR A 131 -0.37 -4.92 6.97
N PRO A 132 -0.22 -4.05 5.95
CA PRO A 132 0.78 -2.98 5.99
C PRO A 132 0.55 -1.96 7.11
N LEU A 133 -0.71 -1.70 7.49
CA LEU A 133 -1.03 -0.78 8.59
C LEU A 133 -0.76 -1.44 9.94
N VAL A 134 -1.08 -2.72 10.10
CA VAL A 134 -0.85 -3.48 11.34
C VAL A 134 0.65 -3.61 11.64
N ILE A 135 1.45 -4.04 10.65
CA ILE A 135 2.92 -4.14 10.81
C ILE A 135 3.50 -2.77 11.19
N PHE A 136 3.00 -1.70 10.57
CA PHE A 136 3.43 -0.33 10.85
C PHE A 136 3.11 0.08 12.29
N ILE A 137 1.87 -0.09 12.75
CA ILE A 137 1.43 0.28 14.09
C ILE A 137 2.23 -0.50 15.14
N ILE A 138 2.39 -1.81 14.97
CA ILE A 138 3.15 -2.66 15.89
C ILE A 138 4.60 -2.18 15.97
N ARG A 139 5.27 -2.00 14.82
CA ARG A 139 6.67 -1.58 14.77
C ARG A 139 6.88 -0.19 15.36
N TYR A 140 6.01 0.76 15.03
CA TYR A 140 6.10 2.12 15.55
C TYR A 140 5.95 2.15 17.07
N ASN A 141 4.93 1.47 17.61
CA ASN A 141 4.71 1.40 19.05
C ASN A 141 5.84 0.68 19.79
N TYR A 142 6.35 -0.41 19.23
CA TYR A 142 7.50 -1.12 19.79
C TYR A 142 8.73 -0.22 19.85
N LEU A 143 9.10 0.42 18.74
CA LEU A 143 10.28 1.29 18.69
C LEU A 143 10.11 2.53 19.57
N MET A 144 8.88 3.06 19.71
CA MET A 144 8.59 4.18 20.60
C MET A 144 8.76 3.79 22.07
N HIS A 145 8.44 2.55 22.43
CA HIS A 145 8.63 2.06 23.78
C HIS A 145 10.11 1.85 24.13
N VAL A 146 10.90 1.34 23.17
CA VAL A 146 12.32 1.00 23.38
C VAL A 146 13.24 2.21 23.27
N ASN A 147 13.02 3.12 22.31
CA ASN A 147 13.96 4.21 21.99
C ASN A 147 13.60 5.56 22.62
N LYS A 148 12.99 5.59 23.81
CA LYS A 148 12.51 6.86 24.42
C LYS A 148 13.60 7.91 24.65
N GLU A 149 14.87 7.53 24.71
CA GLU A 149 15.98 8.43 25.08
C GLU A 149 17.14 8.46 24.06
N SER A 150 17.06 7.71 22.96
CA SER A 150 18.16 7.58 22.00
C SER A 150 17.86 8.29 20.66
N TYR A 151 18.53 9.43 20.43
CA TYR A 151 18.49 10.15 19.14
C TYR A 151 19.29 9.45 18.02
N LEU A 152 20.11 8.45 18.37
CA LEU A 152 20.95 7.70 17.43
C LEU A 152 20.13 6.59 16.76
N MET A 153 19.51 6.92 15.65
CA MET A 153 18.68 6.01 14.86
C MET A 153 19.43 5.52 13.62
N SER A 154 19.33 4.22 13.34
CA SER A 154 19.83 3.66 12.08
C SER A 154 18.96 4.16 10.92
N GLN A 155 19.62 4.75 9.92
CA GLN A 155 18.95 5.17 8.70
C GLN A 155 18.37 3.93 7.98
N PRO A 156 17.20 4.04 7.33
CA PRO A 156 16.63 2.93 6.57
C PRO A 156 17.62 2.49 5.49
N LYS A 157 17.88 1.18 5.43
CA LYS A 157 18.76 0.60 4.42
C LYS A 157 17.97 0.41 3.13
N PHE A 158 18.38 1.13 2.10
CA PHE A 158 17.85 1.02 0.74
C PHE A 158 18.73 0.08 -0.10
N LEU A 159 18.16 -0.49 -1.16
CA LEU A 159 18.90 -1.30 -2.13
C LEU A 159 19.87 -0.41 -2.94
N PRO A 160 21.08 -0.88 -3.28
CA PRO A 160 21.99 -0.17 -4.16
C PRO A 160 21.33 0.23 -5.49
N ASN A 161 21.75 1.36 -6.08
CA ASN A 161 21.17 1.84 -7.34
C ASN A 161 21.37 0.81 -8.49
N SER A 162 22.59 0.34 -8.67
CA SER A 162 22.93 -0.67 -9.68
C SER A 162 23.26 -2.00 -8.98
N PRO A 163 22.73 -3.15 -9.43
CA PRO A 163 21.88 -3.34 -10.61
C PRO A 163 20.36 -3.22 -10.35
N TYR A 164 19.93 -3.16 -9.08
CA TYR A 164 18.52 -3.33 -8.69
C TYR A 164 17.54 -2.35 -9.35
N ARG A 165 17.90 -1.07 -9.50
CA ARG A 165 17.01 -0.10 -10.15
C ARG A 165 16.78 -0.42 -11.62
N LYS A 166 17.85 -0.77 -12.35
CA LYS A 166 17.76 -1.12 -13.78
C LYS A 166 16.93 -2.38 -13.97
N ILE A 167 17.17 -3.39 -13.12
CA ILE A 167 16.39 -4.64 -13.12
C ILE A 167 14.92 -4.33 -12.82
N GLY A 168 14.62 -3.54 -11.79
CA GLY A 168 13.25 -3.19 -11.42
C GLY A 168 12.48 -2.50 -12.54
N ILE A 169 13.09 -1.50 -13.20
CA ILE A 169 12.49 -0.81 -14.35
C ILE A 169 12.24 -1.79 -15.50
N PHE A 170 13.28 -2.54 -15.91
CA PHE A 170 13.17 -3.49 -17.01
C PHE A 170 12.10 -4.56 -16.73
N LEU A 171 12.12 -5.15 -15.54
CA LEU A 171 11.18 -6.18 -15.12
C LEU A 171 9.74 -5.66 -15.06
N SER A 172 9.52 -4.43 -14.56
CA SER A 172 8.19 -3.84 -14.54
C SER A 172 7.63 -3.57 -15.93
N LEU A 173 8.46 -3.07 -16.86
CA LEU A 173 8.05 -2.80 -18.25
C LEU A 173 7.74 -4.08 -19.01
N ILE A 174 8.61 -5.09 -18.96
CA ILE A 174 8.38 -6.35 -19.66
C ILE A 174 7.13 -7.06 -19.11
N SER A 175 6.94 -7.06 -17.79
CA SER A 175 5.78 -7.67 -17.15
C SER A 175 4.48 -6.98 -17.54
N LEU A 176 4.49 -5.65 -17.64
CA LEU A 176 3.33 -4.87 -18.08
C LEU A 176 2.98 -5.15 -19.55
N VAL A 177 3.97 -5.26 -20.44
CA VAL A 177 3.75 -5.63 -21.85
C VAL A 177 3.16 -7.03 -21.95
N VAL A 178 3.71 -8.01 -21.22
CA VAL A 178 3.18 -9.39 -21.20
C VAL A 178 1.75 -9.41 -20.67
N PHE A 179 1.47 -8.70 -19.57
CA PHE A 179 0.12 -8.63 -19.00
C PHE A 179 -0.90 -8.10 -20.01
N ILE A 180 -0.57 -7.01 -20.74
CA ILE A 180 -1.43 -6.46 -21.79
C ILE A 180 -1.62 -7.47 -22.93
N LEU A 181 -0.54 -8.07 -23.44
CA LEU A 181 -0.64 -9.05 -24.54
C LEU A 181 -1.53 -10.24 -24.17
N VAL A 182 -1.39 -10.76 -22.95
CA VAL A 182 -2.20 -11.87 -22.44
C VAL A 182 -3.68 -11.49 -22.39
N THR A 183 -4.02 -10.28 -21.91
CA THR A 183 -5.42 -9.81 -21.88
C THR A 183 -6.03 -9.65 -23.28
N VAL A 184 -5.22 -9.41 -24.31
CA VAL A 184 -5.67 -9.27 -25.70
C VAL A 184 -5.90 -10.63 -26.38
N ILE A 185 -5.03 -11.61 -26.13
CA ILE A 185 -4.95 -12.86 -26.92
C ILE A 185 -6.06 -13.89 -26.59
N LYS A 186 -6.80 -13.75 -25.48
CA LYS A 186 -8.02 -14.54 -25.13
C LYS A 186 -7.91 -16.08 -25.31
N THR A 187 -6.73 -16.66 -25.17
CA THR A 187 -6.55 -18.13 -25.16
C THR A 187 -6.60 -18.66 -23.72
N LYS A 188 -7.67 -19.39 -23.38
CA LYS A 188 -8.10 -19.69 -21.99
C LYS A 188 -6.99 -20.26 -21.08
N ASP A 189 -6.40 -21.40 -21.41
CA ASP A 189 -5.54 -22.12 -20.44
C ASP A 189 -4.13 -21.54 -20.26
N LEU A 190 -3.54 -20.99 -21.32
CA LEU A 190 -2.23 -20.34 -21.23
C LEU A 190 -2.36 -18.95 -20.59
N SER A 191 -3.50 -18.26 -20.76
CA SER A 191 -3.69 -16.90 -20.29
C SER A 191 -3.61 -16.75 -18.76
N ASP A 192 -4.07 -17.73 -17.98
CA ASP A 192 -4.14 -17.60 -16.52
C ASP A 192 -2.75 -17.72 -15.86
N THR A 193 -1.91 -18.65 -16.33
CA THR A 193 -0.54 -18.81 -15.81
C THR A 193 0.36 -17.63 -16.20
N PHE A 194 0.26 -17.17 -17.46
CA PHE A 194 1.05 -16.03 -17.93
C PHE A 194 0.61 -14.70 -17.29
N SER A 195 -0.69 -14.50 -17.03
CA SER A 195 -1.16 -13.29 -16.35
C SER A 195 -0.71 -13.24 -14.88
N SER A 196 -0.78 -14.37 -14.17
CA SER A 196 -0.35 -14.47 -12.77
C SER A 196 1.16 -14.24 -12.61
N SER A 197 1.97 -14.85 -13.50
CA SER A 197 3.42 -14.64 -13.51
C SER A 197 3.82 -13.22 -13.92
N ALA A 198 3.12 -12.62 -14.89
CA ALA A 198 3.30 -11.22 -15.26
C ALA A 198 2.94 -10.28 -14.10
N TYR A 199 1.83 -10.53 -13.40
CA TYR A 199 1.46 -9.76 -12.21
C TYR A 199 2.54 -9.84 -11.12
N LEU A 200 3.05 -11.04 -10.84
CA LEU A 200 4.16 -11.23 -9.90
C LEU A 200 5.43 -10.47 -10.32
N GLY A 201 5.80 -10.57 -11.60
CA GLY A 201 6.94 -9.83 -12.16
C GLY A 201 6.77 -8.32 -12.03
N LEU A 202 5.55 -7.82 -12.21
CA LEU A 202 5.22 -6.40 -12.05
C LEU A 202 5.40 -5.95 -10.59
N VAL A 203 4.88 -6.71 -9.62
CA VAL A 203 5.02 -6.42 -8.18
C VAL A 203 6.50 -6.43 -7.77
N ILE A 204 7.28 -7.43 -8.18
CA ILE A 204 8.72 -7.50 -7.91
C ILE A 204 9.45 -6.31 -8.54
N GLY A 205 9.13 -5.99 -9.81
CA GLY A 205 9.73 -4.88 -10.54
C GLY A 205 9.51 -3.54 -9.84
N PHE A 206 8.26 -3.25 -9.43
CA PHE A 206 7.92 -2.04 -8.70
C PHE A 206 8.53 -2.01 -7.30
N MET A 207 8.61 -3.13 -6.60
CA MET A 207 9.27 -3.20 -5.30
C MET A 207 10.77 -2.85 -5.44
N LEU A 208 11.47 -3.48 -6.37
CA LEU A 208 12.89 -3.20 -6.63
C LEU A 208 13.13 -1.75 -7.04
N TRP A 209 12.26 -1.19 -7.88
CA TRP A 209 12.34 0.22 -8.28
C TRP A 209 12.15 1.13 -7.06
N THR A 210 11.07 0.94 -6.29
CA THR A 210 10.70 1.75 -5.12
C THR A 210 11.80 1.79 -4.07
N PHE A 211 12.38 0.62 -3.74
CA PHE A 211 13.35 0.49 -2.65
C PHE A 211 14.81 0.68 -3.09
N SER A 212 15.06 0.96 -4.37
CA SER A 212 16.41 1.28 -4.88
C SER A 212 16.80 2.74 -4.65
N ARG A 213 18.07 2.96 -4.24
CA ARG A 213 18.64 4.30 -4.08
C ARG A 213 18.76 5.05 -5.40
N ASN A 214 18.77 6.37 -5.31
CA ASN A 214 19.23 7.21 -6.42
C ASN A 214 20.77 7.14 -6.53
N ARG A 215 21.33 7.55 -7.68
CA ARG A 215 22.80 7.54 -7.87
C ARG A 215 23.52 8.48 -6.90
N ILE A 216 22.91 9.63 -6.65
CA ILE A 216 23.34 10.62 -5.67
C ILE A 216 22.15 10.77 -4.72
N GLU A 217 22.38 10.54 -3.44
CA GLU A 217 21.33 10.54 -2.43
C GLU A 217 21.90 11.06 -1.11
N ASP A 218 21.51 12.28 -0.78
CA ASP A 218 21.79 12.93 0.49
C ASP A 218 20.65 12.67 1.50
N GLU A 219 20.81 13.21 2.70
CA GLU A 219 19.82 13.07 3.78
C GLU A 219 18.46 13.71 3.43
N MET A 220 18.48 14.82 2.69
CA MET A 220 17.26 15.52 2.28
C MET A 220 16.44 14.68 1.30
N VAL A 221 17.08 14.07 0.29
CA VAL A 221 16.44 13.18 -0.67
C VAL A 221 15.92 11.92 0.02
N MET A 222 16.65 11.39 1.00
CA MET A 222 16.18 10.27 1.81
C MET A 222 14.92 10.65 2.60
N GLN A 223 14.93 11.77 3.31
CA GLN A 223 13.77 12.25 4.07
C GLN A 223 12.57 12.48 3.15
N GLN A 224 12.79 13.14 2.02
CA GLN A 224 11.77 13.35 0.99
C GLN A 224 11.19 12.03 0.49
N ARG A 225 12.01 10.99 0.30
CA ARG A 225 11.51 9.67 -0.09
C ARG A 225 10.56 9.09 0.94
N LEU A 226 10.92 9.13 2.22
CA LEU A 226 10.07 8.58 3.28
C LEU A 226 8.74 9.33 3.37
N GLU A 227 8.77 10.67 3.29
CA GLU A 227 7.56 11.50 3.23
C GLU A 227 6.71 11.18 1.99
N ASN A 228 7.35 10.92 0.86
CA ASN A 228 6.66 10.56 -0.37
C ASN A 228 6.00 9.16 -0.29
N LEU A 229 6.63 8.22 0.42
CA LEU A 229 6.04 6.91 0.70
C LEU A 229 4.82 7.05 1.62
N GLN A 230 4.90 7.90 2.64
CA GLN A 230 3.75 8.20 3.50
C GLN A 230 2.58 8.79 2.69
N LEU A 231 2.85 9.70 1.77
CA LEU A 231 1.82 10.25 0.88
C LEU A 231 1.24 9.21 -0.08
N ALA A 232 2.05 8.26 -0.55
CA ALA A 232 1.56 7.16 -1.38
C ALA A 232 0.60 6.24 -0.61
N VAL A 233 0.93 5.94 0.65
CA VAL A 233 0.05 5.20 1.57
C VAL A 233 -1.27 5.94 1.76
N TYR A 234 -1.24 7.24 2.09
CA TYR A 234 -2.47 8.03 2.21
C TYR A 234 -3.32 8.02 0.96
N PHE A 235 -2.71 8.23 -0.22
CA PHE A 235 -3.44 8.23 -1.48
C PHE A 235 -4.08 6.88 -1.76
N ASN A 236 -3.31 5.79 -1.67
CA ASN A 236 -3.78 4.43 -1.94
C ASN A 236 -4.95 4.05 -1.02
N TYR A 237 -4.83 4.30 0.27
CA TYR A 237 -5.89 3.98 1.23
C TYR A 237 -7.11 4.90 1.10
N SER A 238 -6.94 6.17 0.70
CA SER A 238 -8.06 7.07 0.41
C SER A 238 -8.86 6.56 -0.79
N VAL A 239 -8.18 6.16 -1.86
CA VAL A 239 -8.81 5.54 -3.04
C VAL A 239 -9.50 4.23 -2.65
N LEU A 240 -8.87 3.41 -1.81
CA LEU A 240 -9.43 2.15 -1.34
C LEU A 240 -10.75 2.35 -0.55
N LEU A 241 -10.76 3.28 0.42
CA LEU A 241 -11.95 3.57 1.21
C LEU A 241 -13.08 4.14 0.35
N LEU A 242 -12.76 5.04 -0.59
CA LEU A 242 -13.75 5.56 -1.55
C LEU A 242 -14.29 4.42 -2.42
N ALA A 243 -13.42 3.55 -2.90
CA ALA A 243 -13.82 2.44 -3.75
C ALA A 243 -14.69 1.41 -3.00
N THR A 244 -14.46 1.22 -1.70
CA THR A 244 -15.30 0.38 -0.83
C THR A 244 -16.74 0.91 -0.70
N ILE A 245 -16.94 2.22 -0.86
CA ILE A 245 -18.27 2.86 -0.84
C ILE A 245 -18.92 2.87 -2.23
N LEU A 246 -18.13 2.81 -3.31
CA LEU A 246 -18.61 3.02 -4.67
C LEU A 246 -18.74 1.74 -5.50
N PHE A 247 -17.93 0.73 -5.22
CA PHE A 247 -17.86 -0.52 -5.98
C PHE A 247 -18.15 -1.72 -5.10
N TYR A 248 -18.76 -2.74 -5.72
CA TYR A 248 -19.26 -3.93 -5.02
C TYR A 248 -19.02 -5.20 -5.85
N SER A 249 -19.08 -6.36 -5.19
CA SER A 249 -19.01 -7.67 -5.85
C SER A 249 -17.73 -7.80 -6.72
N LEU A 250 -17.82 -8.34 -7.93
CA LEU A 250 -16.68 -8.53 -8.85
C LEU A 250 -15.89 -7.24 -9.14
N ASN A 251 -16.56 -6.08 -9.19
CA ASN A 251 -15.87 -4.81 -9.43
C ASN A 251 -14.97 -4.44 -8.25
N PHE A 252 -15.40 -4.77 -7.03
CA PHE A 252 -14.60 -4.54 -5.83
C PHE A 252 -13.35 -5.44 -5.81
N LEU A 253 -13.46 -6.71 -6.22
CA LEU A 253 -12.29 -7.60 -6.32
C LEU A 253 -11.22 -7.05 -7.28
N LEU A 254 -11.63 -6.46 -8.41
CA LEU A 254 -10.70 -5.78 -9.32
C LEU A 254 -10.01 -4.59 -8.67
N VAL A 255 -10.74 -3.77 -7.90
CA VAL A 255 -10.17 -2.67 -7.13
C VAL A 255 -9.10 -3.18 -6.17
N LEU A 256 -9.36 -4.27 -5.44
CA LEU A 256 -8.40 -4.86 -4.51
C LEU A 256 -7.09 -5.29 -5.22
N LEU A 257 -7.20 -5.88 -6.40
CA LEU A 257 -6.04 -6.26 -7.21
C LEU A 257 -5.20 -5.05 -7.62
N PHE A 258 -5.84 -3.97 -8.07
CA PHE A 258 -5.16 -2.71 -8.42
C PHE A 258 -4.61 -1.97 -7.19
N ALA A 259 -5.24 -2.10 -6.03
CA ALA A 259 -4.79 -1.47 -4.78
C ALA A 259 -3.37 -1.90 -4.42
N GLN A 260 -3.01 -3.16 -4.66
CA GLN A 260 -1.69 -3.70 -4.33
C GLN A 260 -0.55 -3.12 -5.18
N ILE A 261 -0.84 -2.75 -6.43
CA ILE A 261 0.16 -2.17 -7.34
C ILE A 261 0.17 -0.64 -7.22
N SER A 262 -0.99 -0.02 -7.03
CA SER A 262 -1.14 1.44 -7.11
C SER A 262 -0.35 2.20 -6.04
N LEU A 263 -0.12 1.62 -4.85
CA LEU A 263 0.73 2.22 -3.82
C LEU A 263 2.17 2.43 -4.34
N LEU A 264 2.81 1.36 -4.84
CA LEU A 264 4.17 1.45 -5.37
C LEU A 264 4.23 2.33 -6.62
N LEU A 265 3.24 2.19 -7.52
CA LEU A 265 3.18 2.97 -8.74
C LEU A 265 3.06 4.48 -8.46
N PHE A 266 2.14 4.88 -7.58
CA PHE A 266 1.96 6.28 -7.19
C PHE A 266 3.23 6.86 -6.57
N PHE A 267 3.88 6.08 -5.70
CA PHE A 267 5.18 6.47 -5.13
C PHE A 267 6.23 6.71 -6.21
N ILE A 268 6.39 5.78 -7.16
CA ILE A 268 7.38 5.87 -8.25
C ILE A 268 7.12 7.12 -9.10
N ILE A 269 5.87 7.31 -9.55
CA ILE A 269 5.47 8.46 -10.38
C ILE A 269 5.82 9.77 -9.64
N ARG A 270 5.43 9.87 -8.37
CA ARG A 270 5.65 11.07 -7.57
C ARG A 270 7.13 11.34 -7.31
N MET A 271 7.94 10.30 -7.06
CA MET A 271 9.38 10.41 -6.88
C MET A 271 10.09 10.92 -8.14
N GLU A 272 9.75 10.38 -9.31
CA GLU A 272 10.35 10.81 -10.59
C GLU A 272 9.91 12.25 -10.95
N PHE A 273 8.63 12.60 -10.71
CA PHE A 273 8.15 13.97 -10.91
C PHE A 273 8.90 14.99 -10.04
N ILE A 274 9.06 14.68 -8.75
CA ILE A 274 9.78 15.56 -7.82
C ILE A 274 11.25 15.72 -8.23
N LYS A 275 11.90 14.64 -8.64
CA LYS A 275 13.28 14.68 -9.13
C LYS A 275 13.39 15.55 -10.39
N TYR A 276 12.48 15.40 -11.34
CA TYR A 276 12.41 16.25 -12.53
C TYR A 276 12.25 17.73 -12.16
N LYS A 277 11.32 18.04 -11.25
CA LYS A 277 11.08 19.40 -10.76
C LYS A 277 12.33 20.00 -10.11
N ASN A 278 13.01 19.25 -9.24
CA ASN A 278 14.23 19.71 -8.56
C ASN A 278 15.37 19.97 -9.54
N ASN A 279 15.58 19.08 -10.53
CA ASN A 279 16.61 19.29 -11.56
C ASN A 279 16.32 20.53 -12.42
N LYS A 280 15.05 20.76 -12.79
CA LYS A 280 14.65 21.96 -13.53
C LYS A 280 14.92 23.24 -12.75
N LEU A 281 14.63 23.24 -11.44
CA LEU A 281 14.94 24.36 -10.55
C LEU A 281 16.44 24.63 -10.49
N LEU A 282 17.26 23.59 -10.28
CA LEU A 282 18.73 23.70 -10.24
C LEU A 282 19.29 24.30 -11.53
N ASN A 283 18.88 23.78 -12.69
CA ASN A 283 19.32 24.31 -13.99
C ASN A 283 18.91 25.79 -14.18
N THR A 284 17.76 26.21 -13.63
CA THR A 284 17.32 27.61 -13.71
C THR A 284 18.20 28.52 -12.85
N PHE A 285 18.58 28.06 -11.65
CA PHE A 285 19.50 28.81 -10.77
C PHE A 285 20.91 28.89 -11.38
N GLU A 286 21.44 27.80 -11.92
CA GLU A 286 22.74 27.78 -12.60
C GLU A 286 22.76 28.69 -13.83
N GLY A 287 21.68 28.69 -14.63
CA GLY A 287 21.52 29.60 -15.75
C GLY A 287 21.50 31.07 -15.31
N GLY A 288 20.76 31.41 -14.24
CA GLY A 288 20.70 32.77 -13.70
C GLY A 288 22.04 33.30 -13.21
N MET A 289 22.83 32.48 -12.50
CA MET A 289 24.18 32.87 -12.05
C MET A 289 25.19 33.06 -13.20
N SER A 290 24.94 32.46 -14.36
CA SER A 290 25.79 32.66 -15.54
C SER A 290 25.59 34.03 -16.22
N TYR A 291 24.48 34.73 -15.96
CA TYR A 291 24.20 36.07 -16.50
C TYR A 291 24.66 37.21 -15.57
N GLU A 292 25.04 36.91 -14.33
CA GLU A 292 25.53 37.89 -13.34
C GLU A 292 27.07 37.97 -13.27
N LYS A 293 27.80 37.31 -14.20
CA LYS A 293 29.26 37.43 -14.35
C LYS A 293 29.63 38.22 -15.60
#